data_AF-A0A8S9HGZ9-F1
#
_entry.id   AF-A0A8S9HGZ9-F1
#
_cell.length_a   1.000
_cell.length_b   1.000
_cell.length_c   1.000
_cell.angle_alpha   90.00
_cell.angle_beta   90.00
_cell.angle_gamma   90.00
#
_symmetry.space_group_name_H-M   'P 1'
#
loop_
_entity.id
_entity.type
_entity.pdbx_description
1 polymer ?
#
loop_
_entity_poly.entity_id
_entity_poly.type
_entity_poly.pdbx_seq_one_letter_code
_entity_poly.pdbx_strand_id
1 'polypeptide(L)'
;MFSEAVIVAVPVPVFYLRLVLISSPVSCGASCRGWKASELRLKSWDDLQKLWYVLLKEKNMLMTQRQMLQAQNMMFPNPERIPKVRRSMCRIKHVLTERAIEEPDPRRSAEMKRMVNAM
;
A
#
# COMPACT_ATOMS: atom_id res chain seq x y z
N MET A 1 -46.71 2.83 -8.90
CA MET A 1 -45.76 2.32 -9.91
C MET A 1 -44.70 3.39 -10.12
N PHE A 2 -43.55 3.28 -9.45
CA PHE A 2 -42.24 3.72 -9.91
C PHE A 2 -41.25 3.01 -8.98
N SER A 3 -41.16 1.70 -9.21
CA SER A 3 -40.04 0.88 -8.75
C SER A 3 -38.86 1.23 -9.64
N GLU A 4 -37.96 2.06 -9.17
CA GLU A 4 -36.61 2.12 -9.71
C GLU A 4 -35.70 2.07 -8.50
N ALA A 5 -35.31 0.84 -8.13
CA ALA A 5 -34.24 0.61 -7.19
C ALA A 5 -33.00 1.29 -7.75
N VAL A 6 -32.54 2.34 -7.08
CA VAL A 6 -31.22 2.92 -7.37
C VAL A 6 -30.20 1.89 -6.94
N ILE A 7 -29.84 1.03 -7.89
CA ILE A 7 -28.62 0.26 -7.87
C ILE A 7 -27.51 1.30 -7.88
N VAL A 8 -27.01 1.68 -6.70
CA VAL A 8 -25.69 2.29 -6.60
C VAL A 8 -24.72 1.17 -6.93
N ALA A 9 -24.51 0.96 -8.23
CA ALA A 9 -23.38 0.24 -8.74
C ALA A 9 -22.15 1.04 -8.30
N VAL A 10 -21.61 0.73 -7.13
CA VAL A 10 -20.18 0.83 -6.95
C VAL A 10 -19.63 -0.42 -7.64
N PRO A 11 -19.09 -0.33 -8.87
CA PRO A 11 -18.33 -1.43 -9.42
C PRO A 11 -17.11 -1.65 -8.53
N VAL A 12 -17.22 -2.58 -7.59
CA VAL A 12 -16.07 -3.23 -6.98
C VAL A 12 -16.04 -4.70 -7.41
N PRO A 13 -15.80 -5.01 -8.70
CA PRO A 13 -15.51 -6.38 -9.08
C PRO A 13 -14.04 -6.71 -8.76
N VAL A 14 -13.85 -7.94 -8.26
CA VAL A 14 -12.65 -8.82 -8.21
C VAL A 14 -11.76 -8.94 -6.97
N PHE A 15 -11.74 -8.06 -5.96
CA PHE A 15 -10.85 -8.31 -4.79
C PHE A 15 -11.46 -9.16 -3.66
N TYR A 16 -12.79 -9.33 -3.62
CA TYR A 16 -13.46 -10.00 -2.51
C TYR A 16 -13.73 -11.51 -2.69
N LEU A 17 -13.50 -12.09 -3.89
CA LEU A 17 -13.93 -13.46 -4.18
C LEU A 17 -12.84 -14.44 -4.65
N ARG A 18 -11.57 -14.04 -4.66
CA ARG A 18 -10.47 -14.99 -4.85
C ARG A 18 -9.40 -14.77 -3.79
N LEU A 19 -9.31 -15.77 -2.88
CA LEU A 19 -8.23 -16.01 -1.91
C LEU A 19 -8.43 -15.44 -0.50
N VAL A 20 -9.33 -16.08 0.24
CA VAL A 20 -9.13 -16.38 1.68
C VAL A 20 -8.08 -17.50 1.87
N LEU A 21 -7.28 -17.87 0.84
CA LEU A 21 -6.41 -19.05 0.86
C LEU A 21 -4.97 -18.88 0.33
N ILE A 22 -4.46 -17.66 0.15
CA ILE A 22 -3.00 -17.41 0.18
C ILE A 22 -2.75 -16.07 0.91
N SER A 23 -3.30 -15.97 2.12
CA SER A 23 -2.60 -15.20 3.14
C SER A 23 -1.62 -16.18 3.77
N SER A 24 -0.44 -16.37 3.16
CA SER A 24 0.71 -16.40 4.05
C SER A 24 0.67 -15.03 4.70
N PRO A 25 0.32 -14.91 6.00
CA PRO A 25 0.56 -13.65 6.64
C PRO A 25 2.03 -13.37 6.37
N VAL A 26 2.35 -12.21 5.77
CA VAL A 26 3.62 -11.60 6.13
C VAL A 26 3.70 -11.74 7.64
N SER A 27 4.58 -12.62 8.11
CA SER A 27 4.37 -13.29 9.39
C SER A 27 4.24 -12.22 10.48
N CYS A 28 3.02 -11.95 10.93
CA CYS A 28 2.73 -11.13 12.09
C CYS A 28 3.01 -12.00 13.32
N GLY A 29 4.28 -12.37 13.49
CA GLY A 29 4.80 -12.89 14.74
C GLY A 29 5.02 -11.73 15.71
N ALA A 30 4.14 -11.61 16.69
CA ALA A 30 4.32 -10.89 17.97
C ALA A 30 4.58 -9.38 18.00
N SER A 31 4.71 -8.65 16.88
CA SER A 31 4.77 -7.18 16.94
C SER A 31 4.43 -6.56 15.59
N CYS A 32 3.39 -5.73 15.54
CA CYS A 32 3.14 -4.82 14.42
C CYS A 32 4.26 -3.76 14.33
N ARG A 33 5.45 -4.21 13.98
CA ARG A 33 6.67 -3.41 13.89
C ARG A 33 6.75 -2.85 12.47
N GLY A 34 6.57 -1.54 12.32
CA GLY A 34 6.74 -0.88 11.02
C GLY A 34 8.20 -0.99 10.54
N TRP A 35 8.39 -1.09 9.22
CA TRP A 35 9.71 -1.15 8.59
C TRP A 35 10.63 -0.05 9.10
N LYS A 36 11.82 -0.42 9.56
CA LYS A 36 12.89 0.52 9.90
C LYS A 36 13.62 0.95 8.63
N ALA A 37 14.10 2.21 8.63
CA ALA A 37 14.96 2.70 7.54
C ALA A 37 16.23 1.86 7.36
N SER A 38 16.83 1.37 8.45
CA SER A 38 18.01 0.50 8.42
C SER A 38 17.79 -0.82 7.67
N GLU A 39 16.59 -1.42 7.79
CA GLU A 39 16.24 -2.68 7.13
C GLU A 39 15.98 -2.46 5.63
N LEU A 40 15.37 -1.32 5.27
CA LEU A 40 15.07 -0.95 3.89
C LEU A 40 16.33 -0.59 3.10
N ARG A 41 17.33 0.01 3.76
CA ARG A 41 18.61 0.38 3.11
C ARG A 41 19.44 -0.82 2.65
N LEU A 42 19.25 -2.00 3.24
CA LEU A 42 19.98 -3.22 2.87
C LEU A 42 19.32 -4.01 1.72
N LYS A 43 18.16 -3.57 1.21
CA LYS A 43 17.40 -4.28 0.17
C LYS A 43 17.65 -3.75 -1.24
N SER A 44 17.55 -4.64 -2.23
CA SER A 44 17.64 -4.30 -3.65
C SER A 44 16.49 -3.37 -4.09
N TRP A 45 16.63 -2.72 -5.24
CA TRP A 45 15.60 -1.84 -5.79
C TRP A 45 14.31 -2.61 -6.11
N ASP A 46 14.42 -3.78 -6.76
CA ASP A 46 13.29 -4.67 -7.08
C ASP A 46 12.53 -5.15 -5.85
N ASP A 47 13.23 -5.54 -4.78
CA ASP A 47 12.57 -5.99 -3.55
C ASP A 47 11.80 -4.85 -2.88
N LEU A 48 12.35 -3.63 -2.91
CA LEU A 48 11.69 -2.44 -2.38
C LEU A 48 10.44 -2.09 -3.21
N GLN A 49 10.51 -2.22 -4.53
CA GLN A 49 9.38 -1.99 -5.43
C GLN A 49 8.28 -3.04 -5.19
N LYS A 50 8.63 -4.33 -5.09
CA LYS A 50 7.67 -5.41 -4.75
C LYS A 50 7.02 -5.15 -3.40
N LEU A 51 7.79 -4.78 -2.39
CA LEU A 51 7.27 -4.41 -1.06
C LEU A 51 6.30 -3.24 -1.15
N TRP A 52 6.63 -2.21 -1.93
CA TRP A 52 5.76 -1.07 -2.15
C TRP A 52 4.42 -1.48 -2.78
N TYR A 53 4.41 -2.39 -3.76
CA TYR A 53 3.18 -2.91 -4.35
C TYR A 53 2.33 -3.72 -3.37
N VAL A 54 2.96 -4.51 -2.48
CA VAL A 54 2.24 -5.24 -1.43
C VAL A 54 1.53 -4.25 -0.49
N LEU A 55 2.24 -3.20 -0.06
CA LEU A 55 1.67 -2.13 0.78
C LEU A 55 0.58 -1.35 0.05
N LEU A 56 0.71 -1.14 -1.27
CA LEU A 56 -0.31 -0.50 -2.08
C LEU A 56 -1.61 -1.32 -2.11
N LYS A 57 -1.51 -2.64 -2.30
CA LYS A 57 -2.67 -3.55 -2.26
C LYS A 57 -3.35 -3.50 -0.89
N GLU A 58 -2.58 -3.52 0.19
CA GLU A 58 -3.11 -3.38 1.55
C GLU A 58 -3.81 -2.04 1.77
N LYS A 59 -3.20 -0.92 1.33
CA LYS A 59 -3.83 0.41 1.40
C LYS A 59 -5.16 0.44 0.64
N ASN A 60 -5.20 -0.12 -0.56
CA ASN A 60 -6.42 -0.15 -1.38
C ASN A 60 -7.52 -0.98 -0.70
N MET A 61 -7.19 -2.15 -0.17
CA MET A 61 -8.12 -2.97 0.61
C MET A 61 -8.69 -2.21 1.83
N LEU A 62 -7.84 -1.54 2.61
CA LEU A 62 -8.27 -0.77 3.79
C LEU A 62 -9.14 0.43 3.41
N MET A 63 -8.86 1.08 2.27
CA MET A 63 -9.67 2.19 1.77
C MET A 63 -11.07 1.73 1.37
N THR A 64 -11.18 0.61 0.64
CA THR A 64 -12.47 0.02 0.28
C THR A 64 -13.25 -0.39 1.53
N GLN A 65 -12.60 -1.07 2.47
CA GLN A 65 -13.24 -1.47 3.74
C GLN A 65 -13.77 -0.25 4.52
N ARG A 66 -12.99 0.85 4.57
CA ARG A 66 -13.42 2.10 5.20
C ARG A 66 -14.65 2.67 4.52
N GLN A 67 -14.69 2.71 3.19
CA GLN A 67 -15.85 3.20 2.43
C GLN A 67 -17.10 2.34 2.67
N MET A 68 -16.96 1.01 2.70
CA MET A 68 -18.08 0.11 2.99
C MET A 68 -18.66 0.31 4.39
N LEU A 69 -17.79 0.41 5.40
CA LEU A 69 -18.22 0.65 6.78
C LEU A 69 -18.87 2.03 6.95
N GLN A 70 -18.32 3.06 6.28
CA GLN A 70 -18.94 4.38 6.24
C GLN A 70 -20.34 4.36 5.59
N ALA A 71 -20.53 3.62 4.50
CA ALA A 71 -21.83 3.46 3.86
C ALA A 71 -22.84 2.71 4.75
N GLN A 72 -22.36 1.78 5.58
CA GLN A 72 -23.16 1.05 6.57
C GLN A 72 -23.29 1.78 7.91
N ASN A 73 -22.78 3.01 8.02
CA ASN A 73 -22.75 3.81 9.25
C ASN A 73 -22.04 3.12 10.44
N MET A 74 -21.10 2.22 10.14
CA MET A 74 -20.32 1.46 11.12
C MET A 74 -18.94 2.08 11.34
N MET A 75 -18.44 1.99 12.58
CA MET A 75 -17.11 2.47 12.96
C MET A 75 -16.01 1.53 12.44
N PHE A 76 -14.90 2.10 11.97
CA PHE A 76 -13.74 1.32 11.55
C PHE A 76 -12.99 0.79 12.77
N PRO A 77 -12.77 -0.54 12.90
CA PRO A 77 -12.23 -1.12 14.13
C PRO A 77 -10.76 -0.74 14.41
N ASN A 78 -9.95 -0.45 13.38
CA ASN A 78 -8.50 -0.20 13.54
C ASN A 78 -7.98 0.99 12.69
N PRO A 79 -8.41 2.23 12.97
CA PRO A 79 -8.10 3.39 12.13
C PRO A 79 -6.59 3.72 12.08
N GLU A 80 -5.81 3.23 13.04
CA GLU A 80 -4.36 3.38 13.12
C GLU A 80 -3.59 2.57 12.06
N ARG A 81 -4.24 1.61 11.40
CA ARG A 81 -3.58 0.76 10.39
C ARG A 81 -3.26 1.54 9.11
N ILE A 82 -4.19 2.36 8.62
CA ILE A 82 -4.01 3.19 7.42
C ILE A 82 -2.77 4.11 7.53
N PRO A 83 -2.59 4.91 8.60
CA PRO A 83 -1.41 5.75 8.73
C PRO A 83 -0.12 4.94 8.91
N LYS A 84 -0.15 3.74 9.51
CA LYS A 84 1.03 2.86 9.59
C LYS A 84 1.50 2.42 8.20
N VAL A 85 0.59 1.96 7.33
CA VAL A 85 0.90 1.59 5.94
C VAL A 85 1.45 2.79 5.17
N ARG A 86 0.81 3.97 5.28
CA ARG A 86 1.28 5.20 4.63
C ARG A 86 2.69 5.62 5.08
N ARG A 87 3.00 5.51 6.38
CA ARG A 87 4.34 5.82 6.90
C ARG A 87 5.39 4.87 6.33
N SER A 88 5.10 3.58 6.23
CA SER A 88 6.00 2.60 5.61
C SER A 88 6.25 2.90 4.14
N MET A 89 5.21 3.25 3.36
CA MET A 89 5.36 3.65 1.96
C MET A 89 6.21 4.93 1.81
N CYS A 90 6.03 5.92 2.69
CA CYS A 90 6.83 7.14 2.69
C CYS A 90 8.32 6.86 2.97
N ARG A 91 8.62 5.97 3.92
CA ARG A 91 10.01 5.55 4.21
C ARG A 91 10.67 4.87 3.02
N ILE A 92 9.93 4.03 2.28
CA ILE A 92 10.44 3.40 1.06
C ILE A 92 10.79 4.46 0.02
N LYS A 93 9.89 5.42 -0.26
CA LYS A 93 10.18 6.52 -1.18
C LYS A 93 11.39 7.35 -0.76
N HIS A 94 11.51 7.62 0.54
CA HIS A 94 12.63 8.37 1.09
C HIS A 94 13.96 7.66 0.85
N VAL A 95 14.06 6.36 1.19
CA VAL A 95 15.28 5.56 0.95
C VAL A 95 15.62 5.49 -0.55
N LEU A 96 14.64 5.37 -1.43
CA LEU A 96 14.90 5.39 -2.88
C LEU A 96 15.38 6.74 -3.38
N THR A 97 14.88 7.83 -2.78
CA THR A 97 15.29 9.20 -3.12
C THR A 97 16.70 9.47 -2.61
N GLU A 98 17.07 9.01 -1.41
CA GLU A 98 18.44 9.04 -0.89
C GLU A 98 19.41 8.40 -1.89
N ARG A 99 19.10 7.17 -2.34
CA ARG A 99 19.92 6.45 -3.33
C ARG A 99 20.04 7.18 -4.67
N ALA A 100 18.96 7.78 -5.15
CA ALA A 100 18.97 8.54 -6.39
C ALA A 100 19.78 9.84 -6.30
N ILE A 101 20.06 10.36 -5.10
CA ILE A 101 20.92 11.53 -4.87
C ILE A 101 22.39 11.10 -4.79
N GLU A 102 22.67 9.93 -4.21
CA GLU A 102 24.03 9.37 -4.12
C GLU A 102 24.60 8.94 -5.48
N GLU A 103 23.75 8.57 -6.44
CA GLU A 103 24.17 8.22 -7.79
C GLU A 103 24.83 9.40 -8.53
N PRO A 104 26.12 9.30 -8.92
CA PRO A 104 26.85 10.39 -9.55
C PRO A 104 26.46 10.61 -11.02
N ASP A 105 25.90 9.60 -11.70
CA ASP A 105 25.45 9.73 -13.09
C ASP A 105 24.06 10.42 -13.15
N PRO A 106 23.96 11.62 -13.76
CA PRO A 106 22.71 12.35 -13.84
C PRO A 106 21.63 11.62 -14.65
N ARG A 107 21.99 10.76 -15.62
CA ARG A 107 21.01 10.01 -16.41
C ARG A 107 20.32 8.93 -15.57
N ARG A 108 21.11 8.14 -14.85
CA ARG A 108 20.62 7.11 -13.92
C ARG A 108 19.83 7.72 -12.77
N SER A 109 20.32 8.82 -12.19
CA SER A 109 19.59 9.56 -11.15
C SER A 109 18.22 10.05 -11.66
N ALA A 110 18.14 10.57 -12.89
CA ALA A 110 16.88 11.01 -13.48
C ALA A 110 15.91 9.85 -13.74
N GLU A 111 16.40 8.69 -14.20
CA GLU A 111 15.60 7.48 -14.36
C GLU A 111 15.05 6.99 -13.02
N MET A 112 15.91 6.84 -12.01
CA MET A 112 15.50 6.46 -10.65
C MET A 112 14.45 7.42 -10.09
N LYS A 113 14.64 8.73 -10.23
CA LYS A 113 13.66 9.75 -9.81
C LYS A 113 12.32 9.61 -10.53
N ARG A 114 12.33 9.35 -11.85
CA ARG A 114 11.09 9.08 -12.61
C ARG A 114 10.37 7.85 -12.07
N MET A 115 11.09 6.77 -11.81
CA MET A 115 10.49 5.54 -11.29
C MET A 115 9.93 5.75 -9.87
N VAL A 116 10.63 6.48 -9.00
CA VAL A 116 10.16 6.81 -7.64
C VAL A 116 8.91 7.69 -7.66
N ASN A 117 8.80 8.60 -8.63
CA ASN A 117 7.61 9.43 -8.81
C ASN A 117 6.42 8.66 -9.43
N ALA A 118 6.70 7.60 -10.20
CA ALA A 118 5.69 6.73 -10.78
C ALA A 118 5.12 5.70 -9.78
N MET A 119 5.81 5.49 -8.65
CA MET A 119 5.26 4.82 -7.45
C MET A 119 4.37 5.81 -6.70
#